data_AF-A0A2E0R5F5-F1
#
_entry.id   AF-A0A2E0R5F5-F1
#
_cell.length_a   1.000
_cell.length_b   1.000
_cell.length_c   1.000
_cell.angle_alpha   90.00
_cell.angle_beta   90.00
_cell.angle_gamma   90.00
#
_symmetry.space_group_name_H-M   'P 1'
#
loop_
_entity.id
_entity.type
_entity.pdbx_description
1 polymer ?
#
loop_
_entity_poly.entity_id
_entity_poly.type
_entity_poly.pdbx_seq_one_letter_code
_entity_poly.pdbx_strand_id
1 'polypeptide(L)'
;MSRAFGIMGATWGVIGITLLLGRGLVCLVPYVLELADSVLTGWQGTALLSSVILLGYTEGYKGFQLRFSPRAAARVNVVRRIPTLTRVVLAPLFCMGFFDATRKRKIVAYGLTTMVVLLIILVERLPQPWRGIVDAGVLFGLSWGLVSFWFFTLRVLFGLGPAVDPELS
;
A
#
# COMPACT_ATOMS: atom_id res chain seq x y z
N MET A 1 -11.56 17.74 -21.49
CA MET A 1 -12.23 17.25 -20.26
C MET A 1 -12.08 18.29 -19.17
N SER A 2 -13.11 18.50 -18.34
CA SER A 2 -13.16 19.60 -17.36
C SER A 2 -12.18 19.39 -16.20
N ARG A 3 -11.73 20.48 -15.57
CA ARG A 3 -10.90 20.44 -14.34
C ARG A 3 -11.57 19.63 -13.22
N ALA A 4 -12.90 19.73 -13.11
CA ALA A 4 -13.69 18.96 -12.15
C ALA A 4 -13.51 17.44 -12.33
N PHE A 5 -13.46 16.96 -13.57
CA PHE A 5 -13.31 15.54 -13.87
C PHE A 5 -11.94 14.99 -13.42
N GLY A 6 -10.87 15.79 -13.57
CA GLY A 6 -9.55 15.43 -13.05
C GLY A 6 -9.49 15.40 -11.52
N ILE A 7 -10.16 16.34 -10.85
CA ILE A 7 -10.25 16.33 -9.37
C ILE A 7 -11.03 15.10 -8.90
N MET A 8 -12.17 14.78 -9.52
CA MET A 8 -12.94 13.59 -9.18
C MET A 8 -12.10 12.31 -9.33
N GLY A 9 -11.36 12.16 -10.43
CA GLY A 9 -10.48 11.01 -10.62
C GLY A 9 -9.33 10.94 -9.63
N ALA A 10 -8.71 12.06 -9.31
CA ALA A 10 -7.66 12.11 -8.29
C ALA A 10 -8.19 11.71 -6.91
N THR A 11 -9.34 12.26 -6.49
CA THR A 11 -10.01 11.92 -5.24
C THR A 11 -10.40 10.45 -5.21
N TRP A 12 -10.97 9.93 -6.30
CA TRP A 12 -11.30 8.50 -6.42
C TRP A 12 -10.04 7.61 -6.32
N GLY A 13 -8.94 8.01 -6.95
CA GLY A 13 -7.67 7.28 -6.86
C GLY A 13 -7.14 7.20 -5.42
N VAL A 14 -7.20 8.31 -4.68
CA VAL A 14 -6.78 8.38 -3.27
C VAL A 14 -7.70 7.56 -2.37
N ILE A 15 -9.01 7.70 -2.54
CA ILE A 15 -10.01 6.94 -1.78
C ILE A 15 -9.85 5.45 -2.07
N GLY A 16 -9.75 5.04 -3.32
CA GLY A 16 -9.63 3.63 -3.69
C GLY A 16 -8.36 2.98 -3.14
N ILE A 17 -7.21 3.64 -3.20
CA ILE A 17 -5.98 3.12 -2.56
C ILE A 17 -6.15 3.04 -1.05
N THR A 18 -6.75 4.06 -0.43
CA THR A 18 -7.02 4.09 1.02
C THR A 18 -7.94 2.94 1.43
N LEU A 19 -9.00 2.66 0.66
CA LEU A 19 -9.93 1.56 0.92
C LEU A 19 -9.25 0.20 0.75
N LEU A 20 -8.41 0.04 -0.28
CA LEU A 20 -7.68 -1.22 -0.50
C LEU A 20 -6.70 -1.51 0.64
N LEU A 21 -5.88 -0.54 1.04
CA LEU A 21 -4.94 -0.69 2.17
C LEU A 21 -5.70 -0.83 3.49
N GLY A 22 -6.72 0.00 3.71
CA GLY A 22 -7.56 -0.02 4.90
C GLY A 22 -8.31 -1.33 5.08
N ARG A 23 -8.79 -1.95 4.00
CA ARG A 23 -9.37 -3.29 4.05
C ARG A 23 -8.35 -4.32 4.54
N GLY A 24 -7.11 -4.24 4.06
CA GLY A 24 -6.01 -5.07 4.57
C GLY A 24 -5.81 -4.91 6.08
N LEU A 25 -5.77 -3.67 6.58
CA LEU A 25 -5.66 -3.39 8.01
C LEU A 25 -6.79 -4.03 8.81
N VAL A 26 -8.04 -3.78 8.41
CA VAL A 26 -9.23 -4.31 9.11
C VAL A 26 -9.24 -5.84 9.14
N CYS A 27 -8.79 -6.49 8.06
CA CYS A 27 -8.69 -7.95 8.01
C CYS A 27 -7.63 -8.53 8.96
N LEU A 28 -6.53 -7.80 9.21
CA LEU A 28 -5.40 -8.29 10.03
C LEU A 28 -5.60 -8.04 11.52
N VAL A 29 -6.29 -6.96 11.90
CA VAL A 29 -6.55 -6.59 13.31
C VAL A 29 -7.04 -7.74 14.19
N PRO A 30 -8.08 -8.54 13.83
CA PRO A 30 -8.58 -9.58 14.73
C PRO A 30 -7.52 -10.63 15.10
N TYR A 31 -6.63 -11.00 14.18
CA TYR A 31 -5.57 -11.98 14.43
C TYR A 31 -4.47 -11.44 15.34
N VAL A 32 -4.22 -10.14 15.28
CA VAL A 32 -3.26 -9.45 16.16
C VAL A 32 -3.84 -9.24 17.55
N LEU A 33 -5.15 -8.98 17.67
CA LEU A 33 -5.82 -8.91 18.96
C LEU A 33 -5.84 -10.26 19.65
N GLU A 34 -6.14 -11.34 18.93
CA GLU A 34 -6.06 -12.71 19.46
C GLU A 34 -4.65 -13.06 19.95
N LEU A 35 -3.60 -12.58 19.25
CA LEU A 35 -2.22 -12.70 19.71
C LEU A 35 -1.98 -11.93 21.03
N ALA A 36 -2.53 -10.73 21.17
CA ALA A 36 -2.34 -9.90 22.36
C ALA A 36 -2.93 -10.56 23.62
N ASP A 37 -4.00 -11.34 23.46
CA ASP A 37 -4.63 -12.11 24.54
C ASP A 37 -3.89 -13.43 24.85
N SER A 38 -2.92 -13.82 24.02
CA SER A 38 -2.19 -15.08 24.16
C SER A 38 -0.93 -14.96 25.01
N VAL A 39 -0.64 -16.00 25.81
CA VAL A 39 0.60 -16.07 26.60
C VAL A 39 1.76 -16.46 25.68
N LEU A 40 2.60 -15.49 25.34
CA LEU A 40 3.77 -15.71 24.49
C LEU A 40 4.95 -16.26 25.29
N THR A 41 5.58 -17.30 24.77
CA THR A 41 6.90 -17.74 25.24
C THR A 41 7.97 -16.71 24.86
N GLY A 42 9.11 -16.71 25.55
CA GLY A 42 10.20 -15.76 25.26
C GLY A 42 10.67 -15.79 23.80
N TRP A 43 10.72 -16.98 23.17
CA TRP A 43 11.07 -17.10 21.76
C TRP A 43 10.02 -16.50 20.82
N GLN A 44 8.73 -16.72 21.12
CA GLN A 44 7.63 -16.10 20.37
C GLN A 44 7.63 -14.57 20.50
N GLY A 45 8.00 -14.04 21.66
CA GLY A 45 8.22 -12.60 21.86
C GLY A 45 9.35 -12.05 20.98
N THR A 46 10.48 -12.76 20.89
CA THR A 46 11.58 -12.35 20.00
C THR A 46 11.20 -12.45 18.52
N ALA A 47 10.41 -13.45 18.14
CA ALA A 47 9.89 -13.59 16.79
C ALA A 47 8.92 -12.46 16.43
N LEU A 48 8.05 -12.06 17.37
CA LEU A 48 7.17 -10.91 17.23
C LEU A 48 7.96 -9.62 16.99
N LEU A 49 8.93 -9.33 17.85
CA LEU A 49 9.77 -8.14 17.71
C LEU A 49 10.52 -8.14 16.36
N SER A 50 11.08 -9.28 15.97
CA SER A 50 11.77 -9.44 14.69
C SER A 50 10.83 -9.22 13.50
N SER A 51 9.62 -9.79 13.55
CA SER A 51 8.59 -9.63 12.53
C SER A 51 8.22 -8.16 12.34
N VAL A 52 7.92 -7.45 13.44
CA VAL A 52 7.55 -6.03 13.41
C VAL A 52 8.67 -5.16 12.86
N ILE A 53 9.91 -5.37 13.29
CA ILE A 53 11.06 -4.58 12.82
C ILE A 53 11.33 -4.86 11.34
N LEU A 54 11.42 -6.14 10.96
CA LEU A 54 11.77 -6.53 9.59
C LEU A 54 10.70 -6.08 8.60
N LEU A 55 9.42 -6.40 8.85
CA LEU A 55 8.33 -6.03 7.95
C LEU A 55 8.05 -4.52 7.98
N GLY A 56 8.17 -3.87 9.13
CA GLY A 56 8.12 -2.41 9.22
C GLY A 56 9.18 -1.75 8.34
N TYR A 57 10.40 -2.27 8.32
CA TYR A 57 11.48 -1.74 7.50
C TYR A 57 11.37 -2.11 6.01
N THR A 58 11.09 -3.38 5.69
CA THR A 58 11.07 -3.88 4.31
C THR A 58 9.79 -3.47 3.59
N GLU A 59 8.63 -3.69 4.19
CA GLU A 59 7.34 -3.33 3.59
C GLU A 59 7.00 -1.88 3.86
N GLY A 60 7.01 -1.43 5.12
CA GLY A 60 6.62 -0.06 5.49
C GLY A 60 7.55 1.00 4.89
N TYR A 61 8.82 0.99 5.30
CA TYR A 61 9.77 2.03 4.89
C TYR A 61 10.28 1.85 3.44
N LYS A 62 10.90 0.71 3.11
CA LYS A 62 11.47 0.47 1.77
C LYS A 62 10.39 0.27 0.71
N GLY A 63 9.35 -0.49 1.01
CA GLY A 63 8.26 -0.82 0.09
C GLY A 63 7.32 0.36 -0.12
N PHE A 64 6.62 0.78 0.93
CA PHE A 64 5.61 1.82 0.83
C PHE A 64 6.23 3.21 0.73
N GLN A 65 6.95 3.66 1.77
CA GLN A 65 7.40 5.06 1.86
C GLN A 65 8.38 5.45 0.75
N LEU A 66 9.41 4.65 0.47
CA LEU A 66 10.41 5.00 -0.54
C LEU A 66 9.98 4.67 -1.97
N ARG A 67 9.15 3.63 -2.17
CA ARG A 67 8.84 3.15 -3.53
C ARG A 67 7.40 3.43 -3.96
N PHE A 68 6.42 2.91 -3.27
CA PHE A 68 5.01 2.97 -3.69
C PHE A 68 4.41 4.37 -3.53
N SER A 69 4.43 4.91 -2.32
CA SER A 69 3.73 6.14 -1.93
C SER A 69 4.07 7.38 -2.76
N PRO A 70 5.36 7.74 -2.99
CA PRO A 70 5.68 8.91 -3.81
C PRO A 70 5.27 8.75 -5.27
N ARG A 71 5.36 7.52 -5.83
CA ARG A 71 4.95 7.23 -7.22
C ARG A 71 3.43 7.25 -7.37
N ALA A 72 2.70 6.65 -6.42
CA ALA A 72 1.25 6.67 -6.40
C ALA A 72 0.73 8.11 -6.29
N ALA A 73 1.33 8.93 -5.42
CA ALA A 73 1.01 10.36 -5.32
C ALA A 73 1.30 11.14 -6.62
N ALA A 74 2.42 10.86 -7.29
CA ALA A 74 2.74 11.46 -8.60
C ALA A 74 1.66 11.10 -9.64
N ARG A 75 1.23 9.83 -9.68
CA ARG A 75 0.16 9.37 -10.57
C ARG A 75 -1.20 9.97 -10.25
N VAL A 76 -1.55 10.19 -8.98
CA VAL A 76 -2.76 10.94 -8.58
C VAL A 76 -2.77 12.33 -9.23
N ASN A 77 -1.62 13.00 -9.25
CA ASN A 77 -1.51 14.32 -9.88
C ASN A 77 -1.55 14.26 -11.42
N VAL A 78 -1.12 13.15 -12.04
CA VAL A 78 -1.33 12.92 -13.47
C VAL A 78 -2.84 12.83 -13.76
N VAL A 79 -3.61 12.08 -12.98
CA VAL A 79 -5.08 12.02 -13.15
C VAL A 79 -5.71 13.41 -12.98
N ARG A 80 -5.22 14.20 -12.02
CA ARG A 80 -5.68 15.57 -11.78
C ARG A 80 -5.43 16.50 -12.97
N ARG A 81 -4.24 16.43 -13.58
CA ARG A 81 -3.79 17.37 -14.62
C ARG A 81 -4.19 16.95 -16.04
N ILE A 82 -4.12 15.65 -16.34
CA ILE A 82 -4.36 15.08 -17.68
C ILE A 82 -5.40 13.96 -17.54
N PRO A 83 -6.66 14.33 -17.24
CA PRO A 83 -7.70 13.34 -17.05
C PRO A 83 -8.10 12.70 -18.38
N THR A 84 -8.15 11.37 -18.39
CA THR A 84 -8.78 10.56 -19.43
C THR A 84 -9.87 9.69 -18.79
N LEU A 85 -10.88 9.27 -19.56
CA LEU A 85 -11.99 8.49 -19.03
C LEU A 85 -11.49 7.22 -18.31
N THR A 86 -10.54 6.51 -18.92
CA THR A 86 -9.93 5.30 -18.36
C THR A 86 -9.15 5.58 -17.08
N ARG A 87 -8.34 6.65 -17.04
CA ARG A 87 -7.59 7.05 -15.84
C ARG A 87 -8.47 7.50 -14.68
N VAL A 88 -9.67 8.02 -14.96
CA VAL A 88 -10.61 8.43 -13.91
C VAL A 88 -11.44 7.27 -13.39
N VAL A 89 -12.03 6.44 -14.26
CA VAL A 89 -12.83 5.30 -13.81
C VAL A 89 -11.97 4.28 -13.06
N LEU A 90 -10.77 4.00 -13.57
CA LEU A 90 -9.83 3.05 -12.98
C LEU A 90 -8.70 3.75 -12.22
N ALA A 91 -8.96 4.94 -11.65
CA ALA A 91 -7.95 5.76 -11.00
C ALA A 91 -7.11 5.03 -9.93
N PRO A 92 -7.69 4.20 -9.04
CA PRO A 92 -6.90 3.49 -8.04
C PRO A 92 -5.89 2.53 -8.69
N LEU A 93 -6.34 1.74 -9.68
CA LEU A 93 -5.50 0.80 -10.41
C LEU A 93 -4.44 1.51 -11.26
N PHE A 94 -4.79 2.65 -11.85
CA PHE A 94 -3.84 3.52 -12.53
C PHE A 94 -2.76 3.98 -11.55
N CYS A 95 -3.14 4.55 -10.41
CA CYS A 95 -2.19 5.09 -9.43
C CYS A 95 -1.25 4.01 -8.88
N MET A 96 -1.68 2.76 -8.79
CA MET A 96 -0.84 1.63 -8.37
C MET A 96 0.18 1.17 -9.43
N GLY A 97 -0.08 1.39 -10.72
CA GLY A 97 0.85 1.01 -11.80
C GLY A 97 0.35 -0.07 -12.76
N PHE A 98 -0.93 -0.49 -12.70
CA PHE A 98 -1.41 -1.65 -13.46
C PHE A 98 -1.54 -1.41 -14.97
N PHE A 99 -1.87 -0.19 -15.36
CA PHE A 99 -1.98 0.21 -16.77
C PHE A 99 -1.41 1.60 -16.99
N ASP A 100 -1.19 1.93 -18.27
CA ASP A 100 -0.58 3.21 -18.70
C ASP A 100 0.71 3.52 -17.90
N ALA A 101 1.58 2.50 -17.87
CA ALA A 101 2.83 2.46 -17.13
C ALA A 101 3.89 1.75 -17.97
N THR A 102 5.16 2.05 -17.72
CA THR A 102 6.29 1.34 -18.36
C THR A 102 6.18 -0.18 -18.18
N ARG A 103 6.74 -0.96 -19.12
CA ARG A 103 6.71 -2.43 -19.05
C ARG A 103 7.29 -2.96 -17.73
N LYS A 104 8.40 -2.36 -17.28
CA LYS A 104 9.02 -2.69 -15.98
C LYS A 104 8.04 -2.47 -14.84
N ARG A 105 7.34 -1.34 -14.81
CA ARG A 105 6.38 -1.03 -13.75
C ARG A 105 5.20 -1.98 -13.72
N LYS A 106 4.65 -2.34 -14.88
CA LYS A 106 3.56 -3.33 -14.98
C LYS A 106 4.02 -4.67 -14.38
N ILE A 107 5.19 -5.18 -14.78
CA ILE A 107 5.75 -6.43 -14.25
C ILE A 107 5.89 -6.36 -12.72
N VAL A 108 6.43 -5.26 -12.19
CA VAL A 108 6.55 -5.07 -10.74
C VAL A 108 5.19 -5.02 -10.05
N ALA A 109 4.20 -4.32 -10.61
CA ALA A 109 2.86 -4.21 -10.02
C ALA A 109 2.15 -5.57 -9.97
N TYR A 110 2.13 -6.31 -11.09
CA TYR A 110 1.55 -7.65 -11.12
C TYR A 110 2.34 -8.62 -10.24
N GLY A 111 3.67 -8.62 -10.31
CA GLY A 111 4.52 -9.47 -9.49
C GLY A 111 4.36 -9.25 -7.99
N LEU A 112 4.32 -7.98 -7.55
CA LEU A 112 4.10 -7.63 -6.14
C LEU A 112 2.69 -8.06 -5.68
N THR A 113 1.67 -7.85 -6.51
CA THR A 113 0.30 -8.23 -6.17
C THR A 113 0.18 -9.74 -6.03
N THR A 114 0.72 -10.51 -6.98
CA THR A 114 0.75 -11.97 -6.91
C THR A 114 1.54 -12.47 -5.70
N MET A 115 2.69 -11.85 -5.40
CA MET A 115 3.49 -12.19 -4.23
C MET A 115 2.71 -11.98 -2.93
N VAL A 116 2.04 -10.83 -2.76
CA VAL A 116 1.25 -10.53 -1.57
C VAL A 116 0.09 -11.51 -1.42
N VAL A 117 -0.62 -11.84 -2.51
CA VAL A 117 -1.71 -12.83 -2.47
C VAL A 117 -1.19 -14.21 -2.04
N LEU A 118 -0.05 -14.66 -2.59
CA LEU A 118 0.56 -15.93 -2.21
C LEU A 118 1.01 -15.93 -0.74
N LEU A 119 1.56 -14.82 -0.25
CA LEU A 119 1.96 -14.69 1.15
C LEU A 119 0.75 -14.74 2.09
N ILE A 120 -0.36 -14.07 1.75
CA ILE A 120 -1.61 -14.15 2.53
C ILE A 120 -2.09 -15.61 2.63
N ILE A 121 -2.17 -16.32 1.50
CA ILE A 121 -2.60 -17.72 1.47
C ILE A 121 -1.66 -18.61 2.31
N LEU A 122 -0.36 -18.33 2.32
CA LEU A 122 0.61 -19.08 3.12
C LEU A 122 0.46 -18.79 4.62
N VAL A 123 0.32 -17.52 4.99
CA VAL A 123 0.19 -17.08 6.39
C VAL A 123 -1.14 -17.55 6.98
N GLU A 124 -2.21 -17.63 6.19
CA GLU A 124 -3.49 -18.21 6.61
C GLU A 124 -3.41 -19.68 7.04
N ARG A 125 -2.38 -20.42 6.59
CA ARG A 125 -2.15 -21.81 7.01
C ARG A 125 -1.40 -21.94 8.34
N LEU A 126 -0.88 -20.84 8.87
CA LEU A 126 -0.14 -20.86 10.13
C LEU A 126 -1.10 -20.94 11.33
N PRO A 127 -0.83 -21.82 12.31
CA PRO A 127 -1.58 -21.81 13.56
C PRO A 127 -1.24 -20.56 14.39
N GLN A 128 -2.15 -20.15 15.27
CA GLN A 128 -1.81 -19.19 16.32
C GLN A 128 -0.74 -19.80 17.25
N PRO A 129 0.24 -19.02 17.74
CA PRO A 129 0.39 -17.56 17.62
C PRO A 129 1.20 -17.09 16.40
N TRP A 130 1.69 -18.00 15.55
CA TRP A 130 2.61 -17.66 14.46
C TRP A 130 1.96 -16.78 13.39
N ARG A 131 0.68 -17.03 13.08
CA ARG A 131 -0.09 -16.17 12.19
C ARG A 131 -0.15 -14.73 12.75
N GLY A 132 -0.58 -14.57 14.00
CA GLY A 132 -0.66 -13.26 14.64
C GLY A 132 0.68 -12.52 14.66
N ILE A 133 1.79 -13.23 14.86
CA ILE A 133 3.15 -12.66 14.85
C ILE A 133 3.51 -12.05 13.49
N VAL A 134 3.22 -12.75 12.40
CA VAL A 134 3.48 -12.24 11.04
C VAL A 134 2.50 -11.10 10.72
N ASP A 135 1.22 -11.32 10.99
CA ASP A 135 0.15 -10.34 10.73
C ASP A 135 0.37 -9.03 11.50
N ALA A 136 0.98 -9.07 12.70
CA ALA A 136 1.34 -7.87 13.46
C ALA A 136 2.41 -7.03 12.73
N GLY A 137 3.41 -7.66 12.13
CA GLY A 137 4.42 -6.95 11.36
C GLY A 137 3.87 -6.39 10.05
N VAL A 138 3.02 -7.14 9.34
CA VAL A 138 2.33 -6.67 8.14
C VAL A 138 1.37 -5.52 8.47
N LEU A 139 0.62 -5.62 9.57
CA LEU A 139 -0.28 -4.56 10.06
C LEU A 139 0.49 -3.25 10.31
N PHE A 140 1.66 -3.33 10.94
CA PHE A 140 2.53 -2.18 11.16
C PHE A 140 3.04 -1.59 9.84
N GLY A 141 3.55 -2.44 8.94
CA GLY A 141 4.03 -2.03 7.61
C GLY A 141 2.95 -1.38 6.75
N LEU A 142 1.74 -1.94 6.71
CA LEU A 142 0.58 -1.38 6.00
C LEU A 142 0.09 -0.06 6.61
N SER A 143 0.08 0.04 7.94
CA SER A 143 -0.31 1.27 8.64
C SER A 143 0.65 2.40 8.30
N TRP A 144 1.95 2.12 8.36
CA TRP A 144 3.01 3.03 7.90
C TRP A 144 2.83 3.40 6.43
N GLY A 145 2.51 2.40 5.59
CA GLY A 145 2.28 2.60 4.17
C GLY A 145 1.14 3.55 3.87
N LEU A 146 0.00 3.39 4.54
CA LEU A 146 -1.16 4.26 4.41
C LEU A 146 -0.84 5.70 4.83
N VAL A 147 -0.17 5.88 5.98
CA VAL A 147 0.25 7.21 6.45
C VAL A 147 1.20 7.87 5.45
N SER A 148 2.21 7.13 4.97
CA SER A 148 3.17 7.66 3.99
C SER A 148 2.49 8.03 2.66
N PHE A 149 1.51 7.24 2.21
CA PHE A 149 0.74 7.53 1.00
C PHE A 149 -0.03 8.84 1.12
N TRP A 150 -0.72 9.06 2.25
CA TRP A 150 -1.40 10.33 2.52
C TRP A 150 -0.43 11.50 2.58
N PHE A 151 0.69 11.34 3.28
CA PHE A 151 1.73 12.38 3.37
C PHE A 151 2.22 12.83 1.98
N PHE A 152 2.61 11.88 1.12
CA PHE A 152 3.09 12.21 -0.23
C PHE A 152 1.98 12.76 -1.13
N THR A 153 0.77 12.23 -1.02
CA THR A 153 -0.39 12.72 -1.78
C THR A 153 -0.69 14.17 -1.45
N LEU A 154 -0.78 14.52 -0.15
CA LEU A 154 -1.02 15.90 0.29
C LEU A 154 0.09 16.82 -0.20
N ARG A 155 1.37 16.42 -0.06
CA ARG A 155 2.51 17.20 -0.59
C ARG A 155 2.38 17.51 -2.07
N VAL A 156 2.03 16.52 -2.88
CA VAL A 156 1.82 16.72 -4.33
C VAL A 156 0.64 17.63 -4.62
N LEU A 157 -0.46 17.49 -3.89
CA LEU A 157 -1.66 18.30 -4.10
C LEU A 157 -1.43 19.79 -3.76
N PHE A 158 -0.64 20.08 -2.72
CA PHE A 158 -0.20 21.43 -2.33
C PHE A 158 0.96 21.99 -3.18
N GLY A 159 1.44 21.27 -4.19
CA GLY A 159 2.50 21.73 -5.07
C GLY A 159 3.93 21.57 -4.51
N LEU A 160 4.08 20.96 -3.34
CA LEU A 160 5.38 20.59 -2.73
C LEU A 160 5.87 19.21 -3.20
N GLY A 161 5.53 18.88 -4.46
CA GLY A 161 5.57 17.51 -4.99
C GLY A 161 6.97 16.90 -4.97
N PRO A 162 7.11 15.59 -4.66
CA PRO A 162 8.34 14.86 -4.91
C PRO A 162 8.68 14.92 -6.40
N ALA A 163 9.95 15.17 -6.73
CA ALA A 163 10.47 15.06 -8.09
C ALA A 163 10.65 13.58 -8.48
N VAL A 164 9.55 12.82 -8.49
CA VAL A 164 9.56 11.40 -8.87
C VAL A 164 8.76 11.23 -10.15
N ASP A 165 9.39 10.59 -11.14
CA ASP A 165 8.78 10.29 -12.42
C ASP A 165 7.56 9.36 -12.24
N PRO A 166 6.37 9.72 -12.77
CA PRO A 166 5.19 8.86 -12.76
C PRO A 166 5.30 7.59 -13.65
N GLU A 167 6.40 7.45 -14.42
CA GLU A 167 6.72 6.28 -15.26
C GLU A 167 5.58 5.92 -16.22
N LEU A 168 5.12 6.91 -17.00
CA LEU A 168 4.10 6.74 -18.03
C LEU A 168 4.71 6.08 -19.28
N SER A 169 3.91 5.29 -20.02
CA SER A 169 4.35 4.58 -21.24
C SER A 169 3.95 5.30 -22.51
#